data_AF-A0A5E4IDR0-F1
#
_entry.id   AF-A0A5E4IDR0-F1
#
_cell.length_a   1.000
_cell.length_b   1.000
_cell.length_c   1.000
_cell.angle_alpha   90.00
_cell.angle_beta   90.00
_cell.angle_gamma   90.00
#
_symmetry.space_group_name_H-M   'P 1'
#
loop_
_entity.id
_entity.type
_entity.pdbx_description
1 polymer ?
#
loop_
_entity_poly.entity_id
_entity_poly.type
_entity_poly.pdbx_seq_one_letter_code
_entity_poly.pdbx_strand_id
1 'polypeptide(L)' 'MARRNDQHAVDLDTYISKNSRFKFFVYDRREIRTIADNLGFKTDRVRTELRKLGYCLIKSNNGRMVWKRYIACI' A
#
# COMPACT_ATOMS: atom_id res chain seq x y z
N MET A 1 -25.20 -3.83 3.52
CA MET A 1 -24.41 -3.80 2.26
C MET A 1 -22.98 -3.38 2.58
N ALA A 2 -22.10 -4.32 2.94
CA ALA A 2 -20.72 -4.01 3.37
C ALA A 2 -19.75 -5.18 3.06
N ARG A 3 -19.78 -5.73 1.83
CA ARG A 3 -18.98 -6.92 1.47
C ARG A 3 -17.87 -6.68 0.45
N ARG A 4 -17.88 -5.55 -0.27
CA ARG A 4 -16.89 -5.25 -1.34
C ARG A 4 -15.68 -4.46 -0.86
N ASN A 5 -15.74 -3.79 0.29
CA ASN A 5 -14.58 -3.03 0.79
C ASN A 5 -13.55 -3.96 1.47
N ASP A 6 -14.03 -4.91 2.27
CA ASP A 6 -13.19 -5.80 3.06
C ASP A 6 -12.42 -6.82 2.20
N GLN A 7 -13.03 -7.32 1.12
CA GLN A 7 -12.36 -8.25 0.20
C GLN A 7 -11.10 -7.62 -0.41
N HIS A 8 -11.18 -6.35 -0.83
CA HIS A 8 -10.05 -5.65 -1.44
C HIS A 8 -8.93 -5.32 -0.44
N ALA A 9 -9.28 -5.09 0.83
CA ALA A 9 -8.28 -4.91 1.89
C ALA A 9 -7.51 -6.22 2.12
N VAL A 10 -8.23 -7.35 2.13
CA VAL A 10 -7.65 -8.70 2.26
C VAL A 10 -6.78 -9.06 1.05
N ASP A 11 -7.19 -8.70 -0.18
CA ASP A 11 -6.40 -8.94 -1.39
C ASP A 11 -5.11 -8.13 -1.42
N LEU A 12 -5.15 -6.86 -0.99
CA LEU A 12 -3.96 -6.01 -0.88
C LEU A 12 -3.01 -6.52 0.21
N ASP A 13 -3.52 -6.87 1.39
CA ASP A 13 -2.73 -7.43 2.48
C ASP A 13 -2.07 -8.76 2.08
N THR A 14 -2.83 -9.63 1.39
CA THR A 14 -2.31 -10.89 0.83
C THR A 14 -1.24 -10.63 -0.24
N TYR A 15 -1.45 -9.66 -1.12
CA TYR A 15 -0.48 -9.29 -2.14
C TYR A 15 0.82 -8.77 -1.52
N ILE A 16 0.71 -7.87 -0.54
CA ILE A 16 1.85 -7.33 0.21
C ILE A 16 2.60 -8.44 0.96
N SER A 17 1.87 -9.34 1.64
CA SER A 17 2.43 -10.45 2.41
C SER A 17 3.12 -11.49 1.53
N LYS A 18 2.57 -11.78 0.33
CA LYS A 18 3.20 -12.70 -0.64
C LYS A 18 4.42 -12.08 -1.32
N ASN A 19 4.43 -10.76 -1.50
CA ASN A 19 5.51 -10.06 -2.20
C ASN A 19 6.60 -9.59 -1.22
N SER A 20 7.25 -10.57 -0.56
CA SER A 20 8.32 -10.33 0.44
C SER A 20 9.59 -9.68 -0.12
N ARG A 21 9.65 -9.47 -1.45
CA ARG A 21 10.71 -8.69 -2.11
C ARG A 21 10.81 -7.27 -1.57
N PHE A 22 9.71 -6.71 -1.08
CA PHE A 22 9.69 -5.40 -0.43
C PHE A 22 10.02 -5.53 1.07
N LYS A 23 11.24 -6.02 1.37
CA LYS A 23 11.76 -6.17 2.75
C LYS A 23 11.65 -4.91 3.62
N PHE A 24 11.51 -3.74 2.99
CA PHE A 24 11.45 -2.45 3.67
C PHE A 24 10.04 -1.87 3.78
N PHE A 25 9.02 -2.50 3.18
CA PHE A 25 7.64 -2.00 3.16
C PHE A 25 7.55 -0.54 2.70
N VAL A 26 8.39 -0.16 1.72
CA VAL A 26 8.46 1.16 1.12
C VAL A 26 7.92 1.06 -0.31
N TYR A 27 6.78 1.71 -0.59
CA TYR A 27 6.19 1.75 -1.93
C TYR A 27 6.25 3.14 -2.52
N ASP A 28 6.99 3.32 -3.61
CA ASP A 28 7.00 4.57 -4.36
C ASP A 28 5.82 4.67 -5.34
N ARG A 29 5.67 5.81 -6.01
CA ARG A 29 4.56 6.06 -6.94
C ARG A 29 4.44 5.00 -8.04
N ARG A 30 5.56 4.46 -8.54
CA ARG A 30 5.52 3.42 -9.58
C ARG A 30 4.97 2.12 -9.02
N GLU A 31 5.42 1.71 -7.84
CA GLU A 31 4.93 0.49 -7.21
C GLU A 31 3.45 0.58 -6.86
N ILE A 32 2.97 1.71 -6.35
CA ILE A 32 1.54 1.94 -6.13
C ILE A 32 0.74 1.76 -7.42
N ARG A 33 1.28 2.22 -8.56
CA ARG A 33 0.63 2.03 -9.86
C ARG A 33 0.66 0.56 -10.29
N THR A 34 1.79 -0.12 -10.15
CA THR A 34 1.90 -1.55 -10.48
C THR A 34 0.98 -2.42 -9.61
N ILE A 35 0.86 -2.13 -8.32
CA ILE A 35 -0.09 -2.80 -7.42
C ILE A 35 -1.52 -2.54 -7.89
N ALA A 36 -1.84 -1.30 -8.22
CA ALA A 36 -3.15 -0.92 -8.73
C ALA A 36 -3.48 -1.65 -10.04
N ASP A 37 -2.55 -1.72 -10.98
CA ASP A 37 -2.73 -2.43 -12.26
C ASP A 37 -2.88 -3.94 -12.05
N ASN A 38 -2.05 -4.54 -11.18
CA ASN A 38 -2.11 -5.98 -10.89
C ASN A 38 -3.41 -6.40 -10.18
N LEU A 39 -3.98 -5.52 -9.34
CA LEU A 39 -5.21 -5.78 -8.61
C LEU A 39 -6.46 -5.24 -9.33
N GLY A 40 -6.31 -4.57 -10.47
CA GLY A 40 -7.41 -3.91 -11.18
C GLY A 40 -8.03 -2.72 -10.41
N PHE A 41 -7.27 -2.09 -9.52
CA PHE A 41 -7.72 -0.99 -8.68
C PHE A 41 -7.29 0.38 -9.22
N LYS A 42 -7.95 1.43 -8.72
CA LYS A 42 -7.45 2.81 -8.86
C LYS A 42 -6.31 3.04 -7.86
N THR A 43 -5.28 3.76 -8.29
CA THR A 43 -4.15 4.14 -7.41
C THR A 43 -4.59 4.85 -6.12
N ASP A 44 -5.64 5.68 -6.18
CA ASP A 44 -6.21 6.36 -5.01
C ASP A 44 -6.78 5.38 -3.97
N ARG A 45 -7.37 4.29 -4.47
CA ARG A 45 -7.88 3.20 -3.64
C ARG A 45 -6.74 2.48 -2.91
N VAL A 46 -5.67 2.14 -3.63
CA VAL A 46 -4.47 1.52 -3.03
C VAL A 46 -3.90 2.40 -1.91
N ARG A 47 -3.82 3.72 -2.12
CA ARG A 47 -3.39 4.66 -1.07
C ARG A 47 -4.30 4.66 0.15
N THR A 48 -5.61 4.60 -0.08
CA THR A 48 -6.61 4.56 1.00
C THR A 48 -6.47 3.29 1.83
N GLU A 49 -6.33 2.13 1.18
CA GLU A 49 -6.14 0.86 1.89
C GLU A 49 -4.78 0.80 2.59
N LEU A 50 -3.70 1.31 1.97
CA LEU A 50 -2.40 1.46 2.63
C LEU A 50 -2.48 2.30 3.91
N ARG A 51 -3.24 3.41 3.91
CA ARG A 51 -3.47 4.20 5.13
C ARG A 51 -4.13 3.37 6.23
N LYS A 52 -5.15 2.58 5.90
CA LYS A 52 -5.83 1.71 6.87
C LYS A 52 -4.90 0.63 7.43
N LEU A 53 -3.96 0.15 6.63
CA LEU A 53 -2.94 -0.81 7.03
C LEU A 53 -1.77 -0.19 7.84
N GLY A 54 -1.84 1.11 8.16
CA GLY A 54 -0.82 1.82 8.95
C GLY A 54 0.38 2.32 8.14
N TYR A 55 0.23 2.47 6.81
CA TYR A 55 1.26 3.08 5.98
C TYR A 55 1.06 4.59 5.90
N CYS A 56 2.18 5.32 5.96
CA CYS A 56 2.22 6.76 5.83
C CYS A 56 3.04 7.17 4.61
N LEU A 57 2.60 8.23 3.93
CA LEU A 57 3.36 8.84 2.86
C LEU A 57 4.45 9.73 3.46
N ILE A 58 5.71 9.35 3.27
CA ILE A 58 6.88 10.06 3.77
C ILE A 58 7.76 10.52 2.62
N LYS A 59 8.54 11.58 2.84
CA LYS A 59 9.61 11.98 1.93
C LYS A 59 10.86 11.18 2.29
N SER A 60 11.38 10.40 1.36
CA SER A 60 12.64 9.69 1.50
C SER A 60 13.83 10.65 1.36
N ASN A 61 15.02 10.27 1.86
CA ASN A 61 16.25 11.07 1.78
C ASN A 61 16.63 11.46 0.35
N ASN A 62 16.19 10.69 -0.65
CA ASN A 62 16.37 10.99 -2.07
C ASN A 62 15.32 11.98 -2.65
N GLY A 63 14.54 12.62 -1.78
CA GLY A 63 13.51 13.58 -2.16
C GLY A 63 12.21 12.97 -2.72
N ARG A 64 12.12 11.65 -2.85
CA ARG A 64 10.94 10.97 -3.40
C ARG A 64 9.88 10.73 -2.32
N MET A 65 8.61 10.84 -2.72
CA MET A 65 7.49 10.47 -1.86
C MET A 65 7.27 8.96 -1.92
N VAL A 66 7.32 8.31 -0.77
CA VAL A 66 7.18 6.86 -0.62
C VAL A 66 6.24 6.51 0.52
N TRP A 67 5.46 5.46 0.36
CA TRP A 67 4.59 4.90 1.39
C TRP A 67 5.38 3.93 2.24
N LYS A 68 5.55 4.24 3.53
CA LYS A 68 6.27 3.37 4.46
C LYS A 68 5.34 2.92 5.58
N ARG A 69 5.41 1.65 5.95
CA ARG A 69 4.71 1.15 7.15
C ARG A 69 5.37 1.76 8.39
N TYR A 70 4.62 2.55 9.14
CA TYR A 70 5.09 3.09 10.41
C TYR A 70 4.72 2.08 11.50
N ILE A 71 5.71 1.45 12.14
CA ILE A 71 5.47 0.49 13.25
C ILE A 71 5.07 1.24 14.55
N ALA A 72 5.04 2.57 14.56
CA ALA A 72 4.75 3.38 15.74
C ALA A 72 3.86 4.60 15.44
N CYS A 73 2.57 4.37 15.14
CA CYS A 73 1.53 5.38 15.35
C CYS A 73 0.51 4.76 16.30
N ILE A 74 0.77 4.90 17.61
CA ILE A 74 -0.21 4.84 18.69
C ILE A 74 -0.32 6.25 19.22
#